data_AF-A0A5N9AKC3-F1
#
_entry.id   AF-A0A5N9AKC3-F1
#
_cell.length_a   1.000
_cell.length_b   1.000
_cell.length_c   1.000
_cell.angle_alpha   90.00
_cell.angle_beta   90.00
_cell.angle_gamma   90.00
#
_symmetry.space_group_name_H-M   'P 1'
#
loop_
_entity.id
_entity.type
_entity.pdbx_description
1 polymer ?
#
loop_
_entity_poly.entity_id
_entity_poly.type
_entity_poly.pdbx_seq_one_letter_code
_entity_poly.pdbx_strand_id
1 'polypeptide(L)'
;MNIFITGATGFLGRQTVASLYGQGHSITAFVRSEQRARNLLGQGIRTIPVDITNEELDVEIDNADVVINLSGEPIARLRWTNRIKQRLWDSRVTMTERLVNSINQSKSPPSLFISASAIGYYGSNHTDKLTENYPVGDGYLANLCEQWENAALGVSQNSTRVCLLRIGIIIGREGGFLQAMAQSFEYGVGTYISSNPYISWIHITDMVKVINFCIDNDQVSGPINCSSPNPVSSKEFGIAMNKLTNAKFLLPIPKILLRLILGEASATLLQSQYTLPKKLEDLGFAFIYRNISESLYEEMSYKYANITKYRQNPSETDEFMAEYKVNENGVYELTSDISLKGDSDTIFSFFSSALNLGLLTPSWMDFRILEIPDEIDTGSKITYRIGLWFIGLNWITRIVVWKPKRLFVDLQEKGPYSLWWHEHILEDKKDGNIVIKDRVIYRVPLGIIGRIVHRLFIRKTLLRVFNFRRKVILARFNQ
;
A
#
# COMPACT_ATOMS: atom_id res chain seq x y z
N MET A 1 -0.48 -4.99 22.03
CA MET A 1 0.67 -4.07 22.05
C MET A 1 0.24 -2.71 21.51
N ASN A 2 0.80 -1.66 22.08
CA ASN A 2 0.75 -0.29 21.58
C ASN A 2 1.92 -0.06 20.62
N ILE A 3 1.61 0.27 19.38
CA ILE A 3 2.61 0.44 18.32
C ILE A 3 2.60 1.89 17.85
N PHE A 4 3.73 2.57 18.07
CA PHE A 4 3.98 3.90 17.54
C PHE A 4 4.64 3.79 16.16
N ILE A 5 4.07 4.44 15.14
CA ILE A 5 4.53 4.30 13.76
C ILE A 5 4.67 5.64 13.04
N THR A 6 5.86 5.89 12.48
CA THR A 6 6.07 6.99 11.53
C THR A 6 5.91 6.48 10.09
N GLY A 7 5.62 7.38 9.14
CA GLY A 7 5.45 6.99 7.74
C GLY A 7 4.19 6.15 7.47
N ALA A 8 3.26 6.10 8.43
CA ALA A 8 2.01 5.33 8.37
C ALA A 8 1.17 5.57 7.11
N THR A 9 1.17 6.79 6.58
CA THR A 9 0.41 7.17 5.37
C THR A 9 1.12 6.81 4.05
N GLY A 10 2.34 6.27 4.13
CA GLY A 10 3.14 5.85 2.99
C GLY A 10 2.66 4.54 2.37
N PHE A 11 3.32 4.13 1.29
CA PHE A 11 2.97 2.92 0.55
C PHE A 11 3.09 1.64 1.40
N LEU A 12 4.23 1.44 2.06
CA LEU A 12 4.43 0.34 3.00
C LEU A 12 3.63 0.56 4.29
N GLY A 13 3.69 1.77 4.85
CA GLY A 13 3.04 2.12 6.12
C GLY A 13 1.55 1.80 6.16
N ARG A 14 0.79 2.07 5.08
CA ARG A 14 -0.65 1.77 5.04
C ARG A 14 -0.94 0.27 5.18
N GLN A 15 -0.15 -0.58 4.52
CA GLN A 15 -0.31 -2.03 4.60
C GLN A 15 0.13 -2.56 5.97
N THR A 16 1.21 -2.00 6.53
CA THR A 16 1.67 -2.31 7.88
C THR A 16 0.61 -1.95 8.93
N VAL A 17 0.01 -0.76 8.87
CA VAL A 17 -1.06 -0.34 9.78
C VAL A 17 -2.29 -1.23 9.64
N ALA A 18 -2.70 -1.56 8.41
CA ALA A 18 -3.83 -2.44 8.18
C ALA A 18 -3.60 -3.84 8.81
N SER A 19 -2.41 -4.41 8.62
CA SER A 19 -2.00 -5.69 9.21
C SER A 19 -1.95 -5.64 10.73
N LEU A 20 -1.19 -4.71 11.31
CA LEU A 20 -0.98 -4.68 12.76
C LEU A 20 -2.27 -4.41 13.52
N TYR A 21 -3.09 -3.46 13.06
CA TYR A 21 -4.38 -3.24 13.68
C TYR A 21 -5.30 -4.46 13.54
N GLY A 22 -5.23 -5.17 12.40
CA GLY A 22 -5.95 -6.42 12.19
C GLY A 22 -5.60 -7.53 13.19
N GLN A 23 -4.39 -7.52 13.74
CA GLN A 23 -3.93 -8.44 14.79
C GLN A 23 -4.39 -8.02 16.19
N GLY A 24 -5.14 -6.92 16.31
CA GLY A 24 -5.59 -6.37 17.60
C GLY A 24 -4.59 -5.43 18.26
N HIS A 25 -3.56 -4.95 17.55
CA HIS A 25 -2.66 -3.93 18.07
C HIS A 25 -3.31 -2.53 18.06
N SER A 26 -2.99 -1.74 19.07
CA SER A 26 -3.36 -0.32 19.12
C SER A 26 -2.30 0.50 18.39
N ILE A 27 -2.73 1.35 17.44
CA ILE A 27 -1.81 2.06 16.55
C ILE A 27 -1.85 3.57 16.82
N THR A 28 -0.67 4.14 17.07
CA THR A 28 -0.43 5.58 17.12
C THR A 28 0.41 6.00 15.92
N ALA A 29 -0.20 6.73 14.97
CA ALA A 29 0.43 7.17 13.75
C ALA A 29 0.98 8.60 13.86
N PHE A 30 2.30 8.74 13.76
CA PHE A 30 2.99 10.03 13.74
C PHE A 30 3.04 10.60 12.31
N VAL A 31 2.29 11.68 12.07
CA VAL A 31 1.89 12.10 10.71
C VAL A 31 2.06 13.59 10.46
N ARG A 32 2.48 13.94 9.24
CA ARG A 32 2.62 15.35 8.81
C ARG A 32 1.28 16.08 8.63
N SER A 33 0.19 15.35 8.52
CA SER A 33 -1.16 15.88 8.32
C SER A 33 -2.16 14.87 8.85
N GLU A 34 -2.79 15.19 9.97
CA GLU A 34 -3.80 14.33 10.57
C GLU A 34 -5.03 14.18 9.66
N GLN A 35 -5.45 15.25 8.99
CA GLN A 35 -6.57 15.19 8.06
C GLN A 35 -6.32 14.18 6.93
N ARG A 36 -5.09 14.16 6.38
CA ARG A 36 -4.72 13.17 5.37
C ARG A 36 -4.63 11.76 5.97
N ALA A 37 -4.16 11.62 7.20
CA ALA A 37 -4.04 10.34 7.88
C ALA A 37 -5.41 9.71 8.15
N ARG A 38 -6.38 10.48 8.66
CA ARG A 38 -7.78 10.04 8.86
C ARG A 38 -8.39 9.49 7.57
N ASN A 39 -8.14 10.15 6.43
CA ASN A 39 -8.62 9.68 5.13
C ASN A 39 -7.92 8.40 4.64
N LEU A 40 -6.68 8.10 5.04
CA LEU A 40 -5.89 7.01 4.44
C LEU A 40 -5.76 5.76 5.32
N LEU A 41 -5.89 5.92 6.64
CA LEU A 41 -5.65 4.86 7.63
C LEU A 41 -6.94 4.22 8.14
N GLY A 42 -8.09 4.89 7.96
CA GLY A 42 -9.38 4.40 8.40
C GLY A 42 -9.65 4.66 9.88
N GLN A 43 -10.72 4.04 10.39
CA GLN A 43 -11.18 4.19 11.77
C GLN A 43 -10.27 3.45 12.76
N GLY A 44 -10.19 3.98 13.99
CA GLY A 44 -9.51 3.34 15.12
C GLY A 44 -8.02 3.65 15.23
N ILE A 45 -7.46 4.42 14.30
CA ILE A 45 -6.05 4.81 14.31
C ILE A 45 -5.90 6.16 14.99
N ARG A 46 -5.16 6.22 16.10
CA ARG A 46 -4.81 7.48 16.76
C ARG A 46 -3.76 8.20 15.93
N THR A 47 -3.95 9.49 15.67
CA THR A 47 -2.99 10.32 14.92
C THR A 47 -2.33 11.34 15.82
N ILE A 48 -1.05 11.60 15.59
CA ILE A 48 -0.28 12.62 16.30
C ILE A 48 0.52 13.42 15.28
N PRO A 49 0.47 14.76 15.32
CA PRO A 49 1.14 15.57 14.31
C PRO A 49 2.65 15.62 14.56
N VAL A 50 3.46 15.81 13.52
CA VAL A 50 4.93 15.76 13.63
C VAL A 50 5.57 16.95 14.35
N ASP A 51 4.81 18.03 14.52
CA ASP A 51 5.24 19.31 15.07
C ASP A 51 5.03 19.44 16.59
N ILE A 52 4.62 18.37 17.26
CA ILE A 52 4.65 18.27 18.74
C ILE A 52 6.05 18.53 19.29
N THR A 53 6.15 18.91 20.56
CA THR A 53 7.45 19.10 21.23
C THR A 53 8.17 17.76 21.45
N ASN A 54 9.41 17.80 21.96
CA ASN A 54 10.11 16.57 22.32
C ASN A 54 9.52 15.95 23.58
N GLU A 55 9.11 16.75 24.56
CA GLU A 55 8.48 16.25 25.79
C GLU A 55 7.16 15.53 25.50
N GLU A 56 6.36 16.06 24.56
CA GLU A 56 5.14 15.40 24.09
C GLU A 56 5.46 14.08 23.38
N LEU A 57 6.53 14.03 22.57
CA LEU A 57 6.96 12.80 21.92
C LEU A 57 7.42 11.75 22.96
N ASP A 58 8.14 12.16 24.00
CA ASP A 58 8.61 11.28 25.06
C ASP A 58 7.46 10.57 25.78
N VAL A 59 6.36 11.30 26.03
CA VAL A 59 5.14 10.70 26.59
C VAL A 59 4.54 9.65 25.66
N GLU A 60 4.56 9.86 24.34
CA GLU A 60 4.04 8.87 23.40
C GLU A 60 4.93 7.64 23.29
N ILE A 61 6.25 7.82 23.37
CA ILE A 61 7.22 6.71 23.36
C ILE A 61 7.15 5.90 24.66
N ASP A 62 6.96 6.54 25.82
CA ASP A 62 6.73 5.87 27.12
C ASP A 62 5.50 4.94 27.10
N ASN A 63 4.51 5.22 26.23
CA ASN A 63 3.30 4.42 26.10
C ASN A 63 3.40 3.33 25.02
N ALA A 64 4.51 3.26 24.27
CA ALA A 64 4.68 2.35 23.15
C ALA A 64 5.45 1.08 23.55
N ASP A 65 4.92 -0.09 23.19
CA ASP A 65 5.66 -1.35 23.33
C ASP A 65 6.64 -1.55 22.16
N VAL A 66 6.29 -1.01 20.98
CA VAL A 66 7.05 -1.09 19.74
C VAL A 66 7.03 0.26 19.02
N VAL A 67 8.19 0.69 18.53
CA VAL A 67 8.35 1.87 17.66
C VAL A 67 8.76 1.42 16.27
N ILE A 68 8.04 1.85 15.23
CA ILE A 68 8.32 1.52 13.83
C ILE A 68 8.54 2.81 13.04
N ASN A 69 9.75 2.99 12.53
CA ASN A 69 10.13 4.13 11.71
C ASN A 69 10.14 3.78 10.22
N LEU A 70 9.05 4.09 9.51
CA LEU A 70 8.94 3.93 8.05
C LEU A 70 8.93 5.28 7.32
N SER A 71 9.32 6.37 7.98
CA SER A 71 9.37 7.69 7.34
C SER A 71 10.45 7.74 6.26
N GLY A 72 10.13 8.41 5.17
CA GLY A 72 11.10 8.67 4.11
C GLY A 72 10.49 9.44 2.95
N GLU A 73 11.18 10.48 2.51
CA GLU A 73 10.84 11.16 1.27
C GLU A 73 11.12 10.23 0.07
N PRO A 74 10.21 10.12 -0.92
CA PRO A 74 10.42 9.28 -2.09
C PRO A 74 11.67 9.66 -2.90
N ILE A 75 12.51 8.66 -3.17
CA ILE A 75 13.83 8.87 -3.76
C ILE A 75 13.77 9.10 -5.30
N ALA A 76 12.88 8.39 -6.00
CA ALA A 76 12.89 8.28 -7.47
C ALA A 76 12.09 9.35 -8.23
N ARG A 77 11.52 10.36 -7.56
CA ARG A 77 10.58 11.31 -8.19
C ARG A 77 11.21 12.60 -8.73
N LEU A 78 12.44 12.93 -8.36
CA LEU A 78 13.01 14.26 -8.60
C LEU A 78 14.47 14.18 -9.04
N ARG A 79 14.91 15.10 -9.91
CA ARG A 79 16.35 15.36 -10.10
C ARG A 79 16.91 15.88 -8.79
N TRP A 80 17.90 15.21 -8.21
CA TRP A 80 18.41 15.62 -6.90
C TRP A 80 19.17 16.94 -6.98
N THR A 81 18.70 17.90 -6.19
CA THR A 81 19.41 19.12 -5.81
C THR A 81 19.86 19.00 -4.36
N ASN A 82 20.71 19.90 -3.88
CA ASN A 82 21.11 19.92 -2.46
C ASN A 82 19.90 20.02 -1.52
N ARG A 83 18.87 20.78 -1.90
CA ARG A 83 17.60 20.86 -1.15
C ARG A 83 16.88 19.52 -1.08
N ILE A 84 16.90 18.72 -2.15
CA ILE A 84 16.29 17.38 -2.15
C ILE A 84 17.12 16.42 -1.30
N LYS A 85 18.46 16.47 -1.40
CA LYS A 85 19.35 15.69 -0.54
C LYS A 85 19.12 16.01 0.95
N GLN A 86 18.96 17.28 1.30
CA GLN A 86 18.62 17.65 2.68
C GLN A 86 17.27 17.06 3.11
N ARG A 87 16.23 17.15 2.27
CA ARG A 87 14.93 16.51 2.58
C ARG A 87 15.02 14.99 2.72
N LEU A 88 15.85 14.33 1.91
CA LEU A 88 16.11 12.89 2.01
C LEU A 88 16.77 12.54 3.34
N TRP A 89 17.71 13.39 3.79
CA TRP A 89 18.38 13.30 5.09
C TRP A 89 17.40 13.53 6.24
N ASP A 90 16.69 14.67 6.27
CA ASP A 90 15.78 15.05 7.35
C ASP A 90 14.68 14.01 7.58
N SER A 91 14.12 13.48 6.49
CA SER A 91 13.05 12.47 6.54
C SER A 91 13.50 11.08 7.01
N ARG A 92 14.81 10.87 7.21
CA ARG A 92 15.43 9.59 7.60
C ARG A 92 16.31 9.77 8.83
N VAL A 93 17.48 10.40 8.68
CA VAL A 93 18.48 10.53 9.75
C VAL A 93 17.93 11.39 10.88
N THR A 94 17.56 12.65 10.61
CA THR A 94 17.06 13.58 11.65
C THR A 94 15.81 13.05 12.37
N MET A 95 14.87 12.45 11.63
CA MET A 95 13.70 11.82 12.24
C MET A 95 14.08 10.61 13.12
N THR A 96 15.04 9.79 12.68
CA THR A 96 15.53 8.64 13.45
C THR A 96 16.23 9.10 14.72
N GLU A 97 17.11 10.10 14.64
CA GLU A 97 17.78 10.70 15.80
C GLU A 97 16.77 11.21 16.82
N ARG A 98 15.70 11.89 16.35
CA ARG A 98 14.63 12.37 17.23
C ARG A 98 13.92 11.23 17.96
N LEU A 99 13.57 10.13 17.27
CA LEU A 99 12.96 8.96 17.90
C LEU A 99 13.89 8.28 18.88
N VAL A 100 15.16 8.11 18.52
CA VAL A 100 16.17 7.45 19.37
C VAL A 100 16.46 8.27 20.62
N ASN A 101 16.53 9.60 20.52
CA ASN A 101 16.65 10.47 21.69
C ASN A 101 15.48 10.26 22.66
N SER A 102 14.26 10.16 22.12
CA SER A 102 13.06 9.94 22.92
C SER A 102 13.03 8.55 23.57
N ILE A 103 13.41 7.49 22.82
CA ILE A 103 13.59 6.13 23.35
C ILE A 103 14.62 6.12 24.48
N ASN A 104 15.74 6.83 24.32
CA ASN A 104 16.80 6.88 25.33
C ASN A 104 16.39 7.63 26.60
N GLN A 105 15.48 8.60 26.50
CA GLN A 105 14.92 9.33 27.63
C GLN A 105 13.70 8.65 28.26
N SER A 106 13.15 7.63 27.60
CA SER A 106 11.97 6.91 28.03
C SER A 106 12.17 6.22 29.38
N LYS A 107 11.17 6.35 30.25
CA LYS A 107 11.11 5.68 31.56
C LYS A 107 10.63 4.24 31.44
N SER A 108 9.84 3.96 30.41
CA SER A 108 9.34 2.63 30.05
C SER A 108 9.65 2.39 28.58
N PRO A 109 10.93 2.18 28.23
CA PRO A 109 11.36 2.14 26.84
C PRO A 109 10.69 1.01 26.07
N PRO A 110 10.37 1.22 24.78
CA PRO A 110 9.79 0.18 23.95
C PRO A 110 10.72 -1.04 23.89
N SER A 111 10.14 -2.23 23.88
CA SER A 111 10.89 -3.49 23.74
C SER A 111 11.59 -3.62 22.38
N LEU A 112 11.05 -2.95 21.35
CA LEU A 112 11.50 -3.09 19.97
C LEU A 112 11.44 -1.75 19.22
N PHE A 113 12.54 -1.42 18.56
CA PHE A 113 12.63 -0.36 17.56
C PHE A 113 12.95 -0.95 16.18
N ILE A 114 12.01 -0.81 15.24
CA ILE A 114 12.19 -1.19 13.84
C ILE A 114 12.44 0.08 13.04
N SER A 115 13.64 0.24 12.48
CA SER A 115 13.94 1.32 11.55
C SER A 115 14.05 0.79 10.13
N ALA A 116 13.35 1.44 9.19
CA ALA A 116 13.64 1.24 7.79
C ALA A 116 15.11 1.64 7.48
N SER A 117 15.64 1.02 6.45
CA SER A 117 16.89 1.30 5.75
C SER A 117 16.67 0.96 4.26
N ALA A 118 17.71 0.81 3.46
CA ALA A 118 17.62 0.36 2.08
C ALA A 118 18.85 -0.45 1.66
N ILE A 119 18.69 -1.29 0.65
CA ILE A 119 19.81 -1.97 -0.02
C ILE A 119 20.81 -0.98 -0.68
N GLY A 120 20.42 0.30 -0.79
CA GLY A 120 21.31 1.41 -1.11
C GLY A 120 22.54 1.52 -0.19
N TYR A 121 22.49 0.92 1.02
CA TYR A 121 23.63 0.74 1.92
C TYR A 121 24.86 0.15 1.21
N TYR A 122 24.64 -0.83 0.32
CA TYR A 122 25.72 -1.48 -0.40
C TYR A 122 26.28 -0.65 -1.55
N GLY A 123 25.75 0.53 -1.86
CA GLY A 123 26.31 1.38 -2.92
C GLY A 123 26.30 0.74 -4.32
N SER A 124 27.33 1.03 -5.13
CA SER A 124 27.39 0.68 -6.56
C SER A 124 28.50 -0.33 -6.86
N ASN A 125 28.37 -1.09 -7.95
CA ASN A 125 29.41 -1.96 -8.55
C ASN A 125 29.71 -3.29 -7.85
N HIS A 126 28.76 -3.84 -7.11
CA HIS A 126 28.91 -5.19 -6.58
C HIS A 126 28.39 -6.21 -7.59
N THR A 127 29.27 -7.12 -7.99
CA THR A 127 28.90 -8.33 -8.75
C THR A 127 28.67 -9.53 -7.82
N ASP A 128 29.08 -9.41 -6.56
CA ASP A 128 28.95 -10.43 -5.54
C ASP A 128 27.54 -10.52 -4.96
N LYS A 129 27.28 -11.66 -4.31
CA LYS A 129 26.09 -11.88 -3.50
C LYS A 129 26.22 -11.12 -2.18
N LEU A 130 25.45 -10.05 -2.03
CA LEU A 130 25.44 -9.16 -0.88
C LEU A 130 24.58 -9.75 0.25
N THR A 131 25.20 -10.03 1.39
CA THR A 131 24.53 -10.42 2.65
C THR A 131 24.64 -9.31 3.68
N GLU A 132 23.97 -9.45 4.83
CA GLU A 132 23.91 -8.43 5.88
C GLU A 132 25.28 -8.08 6.48
N ASN A 133 26.27 -8.98 6.35
CA ASN A 133 27.63 -8.80 6.83
C ASN A 133 28.53 -8.03 5.84
N TYR A 134 28.04 -7.70 4.65
CA TYR A 134 28.82 -6.89 3.71
C TYR A 134 28.99 -5.46 4.22
N PRO A 135 30.17 -4.84 4.00
CA PRO A 135 30.42 -3.46 4.39
C PRO A 135 29.57 -2.48 3.59
N VAL A 136 29.47 -1.26 4.10
CA VAL A 136 28.89 -0.11 3.39
C VAL A 136 29.61 0.11 2.05
N GLY A 137 28.84 0.47 1.03
CA GLY A 137 29.39 0.84 -0.28
C GLY A 137 29.63 2.34 -0.44
N ASP A 138 29.89 2.75 -1.67
CA ASP A 138 30.21 4.15 -1.98
C ASP A 138 29.00 4.97 -2.47
N GLY A 139 29.11 6.29 -2.27
CA GLY A 139 28.22 7.29 -2.83
C GLY A 139 27.15 7.79 -1.86
N TYR A 140 26.42 8.82 -2.29
CA TYR A 140 25.47 9.53 -1.42
C TYR A 140 24.42 8.62 -0.78
N LEU A 141 23.88 7.65 -1.52
CA LEU A 141 22.86 6.73 -0.99
C LEU A 141 23.42 5.78 0.06
N ALA A 142 24.64 5.28 -0.12
CA ALA A 142 25.28 4.40 0.84
C ALA A 142 25.59 5.16 2.14
N ASN A 143 26.18 6.36 2.02
CA ASN A 143 26.38 7.26 3.16
C ASN A 143 25.06 7.62 3.86
N LEU A 144 24.00 7.93 3.12
CA LEU A 144 22.68 8.21 3.71
C LEU A 144 22.14 7.01 4.49
N CYS A 145 22.28 5.78 3.96
CA CYS A 145 21.83 4.57 4.65
C CYS A 145 22.69 4.25 5.87
N GLU A 146 24.01 4.41 5.79
CA GLU A 146 24.92 4.22 6.92
C GLU A 146 24.60 5.18 8.06
N GLN A 147 24.44 6.47 7.78
CA GLN A 147 24.12 7.47 8.80
C GLN A 147 22.73 7.26 9.39
N TRP A 148 21.79 6.78 8.57
CA TRP A 148 20.46 6.39 9.03
C TRP A 148 20.49 5.16 9.96
N GLU A 149 21.26 4.13 9.61
CA GLU A 149 21.47 2.95 10.45
C GLU A 149 22.20 3.30 11.75
N ASN A 150 23.24 4.14 11.69
CA ASN A 150 23.97 4.61 12.87
C ASN A 150 23.08 5.41 13.82
N ALA A 151 22.22 6.29 13.28
CA ALA A 151 21.24 7.01 14.09
C ALA A 151 20.32 6.02 14.83
N ALA A 152 19.84 4.98 14.15
CA ALA A 152 18.97 3.97 14.75
C ALA A 152 19.70 3.11 15.81
N LEU A 153 20.97 2.81 15.60
CA LEU A 153 21.82 2.08 16.55
C LEU A 153 22.27 2.94 17.74
N GLY A 154 21.96 4.25 17.75
CA GLY A 154 22.19 5.13 18.90
C GLY A 154 21.30 4.85 20.11
N VAL A 155 20.40 3.86 20.04
CA VAL A 155 19.61 3.40 21.19
C VAL A 155 20.56 2.84 22.26
N SER A 156 20.58 3.47 23.43
CA SER A 156 21.40 3.07 24.59
C SER A 156 20.63 2.22 25.59
N GLN A 157 19.32 2.09 25.42
CA GLN A 157 18.46 1.27 26.26
C GLN A 157 18.66 -0.22 25.95
N ASN A 158 19.30 -0.96 26.86
CA ASN A 158 19.57 -2.40 26.70
C ASN A 158 18.29 -3.24 26.55
N SER A 159 17.15 -2.74 27.01
CA SER A 159 15.84 -3.39 26.87
C SER A 159 15.18 -3.19 25.51
N THR A 160 15.72 -2.31 24.66
CA THR A 160 15.17 -2.03 23.34
C THR A 160 15.99 -2.72 22.25
N ARG A 161 15.39 -3.76 21.66
CA ARG A 161 15.96 -4.47 20.51
C ARG A 161 15.83 -3.60 19.26
N VAL A 162 16.89 -3.48 18.46
CA VAL A 162 16.88 -2.70 17.22
C VAL A 162 16.91 -3.60 15.99
N CYS A 163 15.97 -3.41 15.06
CA CYS A 163 15.93 -4.06 13.75
C CYS A 163 16.09 -3.04 12.63
N LEU A 164 17.06 -3.25 11.72
CA LEU A 164 17.34 -2.35 10.60
C LEU A 164 16.94 -3.03 9.29
N LEU A 165 15.87 -2.55 8.67
CA LEU A 165 15.30 -3.18 7.48
C LEU A 165 15.97 -2.64 6.22
N ARG A 166 16.97 -3.33 5.65
CA ARG A 166 17.56 -2.98 4.35
C ARG A 166 16.61 -3.38 3.22
N ILE A 167 15.67 -2.50 2.91
CA ILE A 167 14.56 -2.75 1.99
C ILE A 167 15.02 -2.73 0.53
N GLY A 168 14.69 -3.80 -0.20
CA GLY A 168 14.85 -3.89 -1.65
C GLY A 168 13.76 -3.14 -2.42
N ILE A 169 13.66 -3.37 -3.72
CA ILE A 169 12.58 -2.79 -4.53
C ILE A 169 11.25 -3.47 -4.15
N ILE A 170 10.38 -2.75 -3.46
CA ILE A 170 9.05 -3.26 -3.12
C ILE A 170 8.19 -3.36 -4.39
N ILE A 171 7.73 -4.58 -4.68
CA ILE A 171 6.77 -4.87 -5.74
C ILE A 171 5.36 -4.76 -5.16
N GLY A 172 4.63 -3.77 -5.64
CA GLY A 172 3.19 -3.65 -5.45
C GLY A 172 2.59 -2.58 -6.35
N ARG A 173 1.37 -2.81 -6.83
CA ARG A 173 0.75 -2.06 -7.93
C ARG A 173 0.52 -0.59 -7.62
N GLU A 174 0.31 -0.26 -6.35
CA GLU A 174 -0.14 1.05 -5.91
C GLU A 174 0.96 2.00 -5.41
N GLY A 175 2.22 1.60 -5.53
CA GLY A 175 3.33 2.46 -5.16
C GLY A 175 4.66 2.08 -5.80
N GLY A 176 5.65 2.90 -5.49
CA GLY A 176 7.05 2.62 -5.81
C GLY A 176 7.34 2.38 -7.29
N PHE A 177 8.21 1.40 -7.52
CA PHE A 177 8.82 1.09 -8.82
C PHE A 177 7.78 0.56 -9.82
N LEU A 178 6.93 -0.38 -9.41
CA LEU A 178 5.95 -0.99 -10.30
C LEU A 178 4.92 0.04 -10.77
N GLN A 179 4.36 0.86 -9.87
CA GLN A 179 3.39 1.90 -10.24
C GLN A 179 3.93 2.86 -11.32
N ALA A 180 5.22 3.21 -11.26
CA ALA A 180 5.84 4.17 -12.16
C ALA A 180 5.96 3.67 -13.61
N MET A 181 6.04 2.36 -13.83
CA MET A 181 6.22 1.76 -15.17
C MET A 181 5.05 0.93 -15.67
N ALA A 182 4.19 0.46 -14.77
CA ALA A 182 3.10 -0.47 -15.11
C ALA A 182 2.23 0.03 -16.28
N GLN A 183 1.95 1.33 -16.32
CA GLN A 183 1.08 1.93 -17.34
C GLN A 183 1.66 1.80 -18.75
N SER A 184 2.98 1.96 -18.94
CA SER A 184 3.57 1.86 -20.29
C SER A 184 3.40 0.44 -20.84
N PHE A 185 3.63 -0.57 -19.98
CA PHE A 185 3.41 -1.97 -20.30
C PHE A 185 1.95 -2.27 -20.64
N GLU A 186 0.99 -1.71 -19.89
CA GLU A 186 -0.45 -1.87 -20.15
C GLU A 186 -0.92 -1.18 -21.44
N TYR A 187 -0.21 -0.16 -21.90
CA TYR A 187 -0.43 0.53 -23.16
C TYR A 187 0.37 -0.06 -24.34
N GLY A 188 1.11 -1.14 -24.10
CA GLY A 188 1.77 -1.91 -25.16
C GLY A 188 3.25 -1.60 -25.36
N VAL A 189 3.86 -0.76 -24.52
CA VAL A 189 5.28 -0.41 -24.58
C VAL A 189 5.96 -0.80 -23.27
N GLY A 190 6.50 -2.02 -23.27
CA GLY A 190 7.38 -2.51 -22.22
C GLY A 190 8.78 -1.93 -22.34
N THR A 191 9.46 -1.79 -21.21
CA THR A 191 10.82 -1.27 -21.14
C THR A 191 11.69 -2.02 -20.14
N TYR A 192 13.00 -2.02 -20.37
CA TYR A 192 13.99 -2.49 -19.40
C TYR A 192 15.26 -1.64 -19.49
N ILE A 193 16.01 -1.53 -18.40
CA ILE A 193 17.27 -0.78 -18.37
C ILE A 193 18.37 -1.54 -19.11
N SER A 194 19.01 -0.90 -20.09
CA SER A 194 19.95 -1.54 -21.02
C SER A 194 21.23 -2.06 -20.36
N SER A 195 21.69 -1.43 -19.27
CA SER A 195 22.84 -1.91 -18.47
C SER A 195 22.53 -3.18 -17.68
N ASN A 196 21.30 -3.68 -17.76
CA ASN A 196 20.80 -4.91 -17.17
C ASN A 196 21.16 -5.12 -15.68
N PRO A 197 20.94 -4.11 -14.80
CA PRO A 197 21.25 -4.27 -13.38
C PRO A 197 20.38 -5.36 -12.75
N TYR A 198 20.89 -5.99 -11.69
CA TYR A 198 20.07 -6.81 -10.80
C TYR A 198 19.10 -5.94 -10.01
N ILE A 199 17.86 -6.42 -9.93
CA ILE A 199 16.75 -5.90 -9.16
C ILE A 199 16.56 -6.87 -7.98
N SER A 200 17.05 -6.48 -6.81
CA SER A 200 16.73 -7.15 -5.55
C SER A 200 15.38 -6.63 -5.07
N TRP A 201 14.35 -7.45 -5.24
CA TRP A 201 12.95 -7.07 -5.06
C TRP A 201 12.33 -7.82 -3.87
N ILE A 202 11.26 -7.28 -3.28
CA ILE A 202 10.43 -7.99 -2.29
C ILE A 202 8.96 -7.67 -2.56
N HIS A 203 8.06 -8.65 -2.46
CA HIS A 203 6.63 -8.36 -2.58
C HIS A 203 6.13 -7.58 -1.36
N ILE A 204 5.20 -6.64 -1.54
CA ILE A 204 4.68 -5.81 -0.44
C ILE A 204 4.12 -6.64 0.73
N THR A 205 3.44 -7.76 0.44
CA THR A 205 2.95 -8.69 1.48
C THR A 205 4.08 -9.34 2.27
N ASP A 206 5.15 -9.77 1.59
CA ASP A 206 6.32 -10.34 2.28
C ASP A 206 7.02 -9.28 3.13
N MET A 207 7.09 -8.03 2.66
CA MET A 207 7.65 -6.92 3.43
C MET A 207 6.86 -6.65 4.72
N VAL A 208 5.53 -6.70 4.67
CA VAL A 208 4.69 -6.60 5.89
C VAL A 208 4.91 -7.81 6.80
N LYS A 209 5.01 -9.02 6.24
CA LYS A 209 5.35 -10.22 7.02
C LYS A 209 6.73 -10.13 7.69
N VAL A 210 7.72 -9.49 7.06
CA VAL A 210 9.03 -9.26 7.70
C VAL A 210 8.89 -8.35 8.92
N ILE A 211 8.04 -7.31 8.86
CA ILE A 211 7.78 -6.44 10.02
C ILE A 211 7.13 -7.26 11.15
N ASN A 212 6.09 -8.04 10.85
CA ASN A 212 5.47 -8.94 11.84
C ASN A 212 6.48 -9.95 12.40
N PHE A 213 7.32 -10.54 11.55
CA PHE A 213 8.38 -11.46 11.98
C PHE A 213 9.39 -10.81 12.93
N CYS A 214 9.72 -9.52 12.75
CA CYS A 214 10.58 -8.79 13.69
C CYS A 214 9.90 -8.56 15.05
N ILE A 215 8.57 -8.36 15.05
CA ILE A 215 7.76 -8.19 16.27
C ILE A 215 7.65 -9.52 17.02
N ASP A 216 7.35 -10.60 16.30
CA ASP A 216 7.05 -11.91 16.88
C ASP A 216 8.30 -12.74 17.25
N ASN A 217 9.49 -12.37 16.75
CA ASN A 217 10.72 -13.13 16.94
C ASN A 217 11.84 -12.31 17.57
N ASP A 218 12.12 -12.60 18.85
CA ASP A 218 13.15 -11.91 19.63
C ASP A 218 14.60 -12.19 19.20
N GLN A 219 14.83 -13.19 18.35
CA GLN A 219 16.15 -13.48 17.79
C GLN A 219 16.52 -12.52 16.64
N VAL A 220 15.55 -11.76 16.12
CA VAL A 220 15.77 -10.85 15.00
C VAL A 220 16.30 -9.51 15.51
N SER A 221 17.53 -9.16 15.16
CA SER A 221 18.13 -7.86 15.50
C SER A 221 19.19 -7.43 14.48
N GLY A 222 19.57 -6.15 14.52
CA GLY A 222 20.57 -5.57 13.63
C GLY A 222 20.11 -5.48 12.16
N PRO A 223 21.05 -5.48 11.19
CA PRO A 223 20.73 -5.38 9.77
C PRO A 223 20.03 -6.62 9.24
N ILE A 224 18.98 -6.42 8.43
CA ILE A 224 18.15 -7.46 7.82
C ILE A 224 17.94 -7.11 6.35
N ASN A 225 18.40 -7.95 5.43
CA ASN A 225 18.11 -7.75 4.01
C ASN A 225 16.67 -8.15 3.71
N CYS A 226 15.84 -7.16 3.38
CA CYS A 226 14.45 -7.36 3.03
C CYS A 226 14.33 -7.46 1.50
N SER A 227 14.80 -8.58 0.96
CA SER A 227 14.68 -8.98 -0.44
C SER A 227 14.11 -10.40 -0.55
N SER A 228 13.49 -10.72 -1.67
CA SER A 228 13.18 -12.08 -2.08
C SER A 228 14.50 -12.83 -2.35
N PRO A 229 14.59 -14.14 -2.08
CA PRO A 229 15.83 -14.90 -2.24
C PRO A 229 16.31 -15.03 -3.68
N ASN A 230 15.48 -14.66 -4.67
CA ASN A 230 15.81 -14.73 -6.09
C ASN A 230 15.73 -13.33 -6.75
N PRO A 231 16.78 -12.49 -6.61
CA PRO A 231 16.92 -11.29 -7.43
C PRO A 231 16.86 -11.61 -8.92
N VAL A 232 16.39 -10.66 -9.73
CA VAL A 232 16.29 -10.83 -11.18
C VAL A 232 16.97 -9.68 -11.89
N SER A 233 17.47 -9.91 -13.10
CA SER A 233 17.96 -8.83 -13.93
C SER A 233 16.81 -7.95 -14.44
N SER A 234 17.14 -6.69 -14.76
CA SER A 234 16.21 -5.73 -15.37
C SER A 234 15.53 -6.28 -16.63
N LYS A 235 16.26 -7.04 -17.46
CA LYS A 235 15.70 -7.69 -18.66
C LYS A 235 14.71 -8.80 -18.30
N GLU A 236 15.02 -9.63 -17.30
CA GLU A 236 14.09 -10.69 -16.82
C GLU A 236 12.81 -10.09 -16.25
N PHE A 237 12.92 -9.01 -15.45
CA PHE A 237 11.77 -8.26 -14.97
C PHE A 237 10.92 -7.73 -16.13
N GLY A 238 11.55 -7.10 -17.12
CA GLY A 238 10.86 -6.58 -18.31
C GLY A 238 10.16 -7.68 -19.13
N ILE A 239 10.80 -8.85 -19.29
CA ILE A 239 10.20 -10.02 -19.96
C ILE A 239 9.00 -10.54 -19.16
N ALA A 240 9.11 -10.67 -17.84
CA ALA A 240 8.03 -11.13 -16.97
C ALA A 240 6.81 -10.20 -17.05
N MET A 241 7.03 -8.89 -16.98
CA MET A 241 5.98 -7.88 -17.19
C MET A 241 5.36 -7.97 -18.59
N ASN A 242 6.18 -8.11 -19.64
CA ASN A 242 5.70 -8.18 -21.02
C ASN A 242 4.77 -9.39 -21.26
N LYS A 243 5.09 -10.54 -20.67
CA LYS A 243 4.24 -11.75 -20.71
C LYS A 243 2.87 -11.52 -20.07
N LEU A 244 2.80 -10.71 -19.02
CA LEU A 244 1.55 -10.42 -18.30
C LEU A 244 0.68 -9.40 -19.03
N THR A 245 1.28 -8.36 -19.60
CA THR A 245 0.53 -7.27 -20.24
C THR A 245 0.32 -7.46 -21.74
N ASN A 246 0.99 -8.44 -22.35
CA ASN A 246 1.06 -8.63 -23.80
C ASN A 246 1.50 -7.34 -24.51
N ALA A 247 2.52 -6.68 -23.97
CA ALA A 247 3.05 -5.48 -24.61
C ALA A 247 3.64 -5.83 -25.99
N LYS A 248 3.39 -4.94 -26.97
CA LYS A 248 3.81 -5.14 -28.36
C LYS A 248 5.30 -4.93 -28.55
N PHE A 249 5.87 -4.02 -27.77
CA PHE A 249 7.29 -3.67 -27.81
C PHE A 249 7.92 -3.86 -26.45
N LEU A 250 9.16 -4.36 -26.43
CA LEU A 250 10.01 -4.40 -25.25
C LEU A 250 11.33 -3.70 -25.56
N LEU A 251 11.45 -2.43 -25.14
CA LEU A 251 12.53 -1.54 -25.57
C LEU A 251 13.60 -1.38 -24.47
N PRO A 252 14.90 -1.44 -24.82
CA PRO A 252 15.96 -1.07 -23.90
C PRO A 252 15.96 0.45 -23.66
N ILE A 253 16.01 0.86 -22.39
CA ILE A 253 16.23 2.24 -21.97
C ILE A 253 17.73 2.43 -21.71
N PRO A 254 18.43 3.25 -22.52
CA PRO A 254 19.84 3.55 -22.30
C PRO A 254 20.08 4.30 -20.98
N LYS A 255 21.22 4.05 -20.34
CA LYS A 255 21.68 4.78 -19.14
C LYS A 255 21.66 6.30 -19.32
N ILE A 256 22.00 6.77 -20.52
CA ILE A 256 22.04 8.19 -20.86
C ILE A 256 20.63 8.80 -20.77
N LEU A 257 19.60 8.11 -21.25
CA LEU A 257 18.22 8.58 -21.19
C LEU A 257 17.74 8.71 -19.74
N LEU A 258 18.06 7.75 -18.88
CA LEU A 258 17.74 7.83 -17.45
C LEU A 258 18.46 9.00 -16.76
N ARG A 259 19.73 9.25 -17.08
CA ARG A 259 20.47 10.41 -16.56
C ARG A 259 19.88 11.73 -17.07
N LEU A 260 19.42 11.79 -18.32
CA LEU A 260 18.78 12.97 -18.88
C LEU A 260 17.43 13.28 -18.23
N ILE A 261 16.65 12.27 -17.85
CA ILE A 261 15.34 12.46 -17.18
C ILE A 261 15.54 12.73 -15.69
N LEU A 262 16.27 11.84 -14.99
CA LEU A 262 16.33 11.79 -13.53
C LEU A 262 17.57 12.44 -12.91
N GLY A 263 18.58 12.82 -13.70
CA GLY A 263 19.84 13.35 -13.17
C GLY A 263 20.53 12.36 -12.25
N GLU A 264 21.03 12.83 -11.10
CA GLU A 264 21.66 11.96 -10.08
C GLU A 264 20.74 10.87 -9.53
N ALA A 265 19.42 11.10 -9.50
CA ALA A 265 18.46 10.11 -9.01
C ALA A 265 18.44 8.82 -9.84
N SER A 266 18.93 8.88 -11.08
CA SER A 266 19.11 7.69 -11.93
C SER A 266 20.01 6.64 -11.28
N ALA A 267 20.91 7.02 -10.37
CA ALA A 267 21.75 6.08 -9.63
C ALA A 267 20.93 4.99 -8.92
N THR A 268 19.75 5.32 -8.40
CA THR A 268 18.84 4.37 -7.72
C THR A 268 18.36 3.23 -8.61
N LEU A 269 18.27 3.47 -9.92
CA LEU A 269 17.78 2.50 -10.90
C LEU A 269 18.93 1.79 -11.62
N LEU A 270 20.11 2.43 -11.64
CA LEU A 270 21.27 1.96 -12.38
C LEU A 270 22.22 1.12 -11.53
N GLN A 271 22.09 1.18 -10.20
CA GLN A 271 22.83 0.32 -9.27
C GLN A 271 22.36 -1.13 -9.43
N SER A 272 23.32 -2.02 -9.64
CA SER A 272 23.11 -3.46 -9.66
C SER A 272 23.50 -4.01 -8.29
N GLN A 273 22.53 -4.58 -7.59
CA GLN A 273 22.73 -5.15 -6.25
C GLN A 273 22.09 -6.53 -6.23
N TYR A 274 22.92 -7.57 -6.02
CA TYR A 274 22.46 -8.94 -5.84
C TYR A 274 22.36 -9.24 -4.35
N THR A 275 21.29 -8.78 -3.71
CA THR A 275 21.10 -8.85 -2.26
C THR A 275 20.33 -10.10 -1.86
N LEU A 276 20.89 -10.86 -0.92
CA LEU A 276 20.30 -12.08 -0.38
C LEU A 276 19.80 -11.87 1.05
N PRO A 277 18.61 -12.40 1.39
CA PRO A 277 18.00 -12.29 2.72
C PRO A 277 18.53 -13.36 3.67
N LYS A 278 19.86 -13.45 3.85
CA LYS A 278 20.52 -14.58 4.53
C LYS A 278 20.02 -14.73 5.98
N LYS A 279 19.87 -13.63 6.71
CA LYS A 279 19.36 -13.66 8.10
C LYS A 279 17.91 -14.16 8.17
N LEU A 280 17.05 -13.73 7.23
CA LEU A 280 15.66 -14.20 7.18
C LEU A 280 15.59 -15.69 6.85
N GLU A 281 16.39 -16.18 5.89
CA GLU A 281 16.44 -17.61 5.55
C GLU A 281 16.99 -18.46 6.71
N ASP A 282 18.04 -18.01 7.39
CA ASP A 282 18.64 -18.73 8.52
C ASP A 282 17.69 -18.83 9.72
N LEU A 283 16.81 -17.84 9.89
CA LEU A 283 15.77 -17.83 10.92
C LEU A 283 14.44 -18.46 10.46
N GLY A 284 14.40 -19.08 9.27
CA GLY A 284 13.24 -19.83 8.79
C GLY A 284 12.07 -18.99 8.29
N PHE A 285 12.31 -17.74 7.86
CA PHE A 285 11.25 -16.89 7.31
C PHE A 285 10.63 -17.49 6.04
N ALA A 286 9.31 -17.69 6.06
CA ALA A 286 8.56 -18.26 4.95
C ALA A 286 8.05 -17.16 3.99
N PHE A 287 8.83 -16.91 2.93
CA PHE A 287 8.43 -16.06 1.80
C PHE A 287 7.21 -16.63 1.08
N ILE A 288 6.21 -15.80 0.83
CA ILE A 288 5.08 -16.12 -0.05
C ILE A 288 5.54 -16.05 -1.50
N TYR A 289 6.27 -14.99 -1.88
CA TYR A 289 6.67 -14.74 -3.27
C TYR A 289 8.18 -14.88 -3.44
N ARG A 290 8.61 -16.07 -3.88
CA ARG A 290 10.00 -16.35 -4.26
C ARG A 290 10.26 -16.10 -5.75
N ASN A 291 9.22 -16.02 -6.58
CA ASN A 291 9.31 -15.84 -8.03
C ASN A 291 8.72 -14.50 -8.48
N ILE A 292 9.48 -13.74 -9.28
CA ILE A 292 9.02 -12.41 -9.73
C ILE A 292 7.75 -12.48 -10.59
N SER A 293 7.58 -13.54 -11.37
CA SER A 293 6.42 -13.70 -12.25
C SER A 293 5.13 -13.89 -11.46
N GLU A 294 5.19 -14.62 -10.35
CA GLU A 294 4.05 -14.82 -9.44
C GLU A 294 3.70 -13.52 -8.71
N SER A 295 4.72 -12.83 -8.20
CA SER A 295 4.61 -11.50 -7.58
C SER A 295 3.95 -10.49 -8.52
N LEU A 296 4.43 -10.39 -9.76
CA LEU A 296 3.85 -9.50 -10.77
C LEU A 296 2.45 -9.94 -11.20
N TYR A 297 2.18 -11.25 -11.30
CA TYR A 297 0.85 -11.76 -11.61
C TYR A 297 -0.17 -11.36 -10.53
N GLU A 298 0.18 -11.46 -9.25
CA GLU A 298 -0.70 -11.00 -8.16
C GLU A 298 -0.96 -9.49 -8.20
N GLU A 299 0.02 -8.70 -8.62
CA GLU A 299 -0.11 -7.24 -8.69
C GLU A 299 -0.81 -6.73 -9.95
N MET A 300 -0.71 -7.46 -11.06
CA MET A 300 -1.18 -7.00 -12.37
C MET A 300 -2.46 -7.70 -12.84
N SER A 301 -2.79 -8.88 -12.30
CA SER A 301 -4.01 -9.60 -12.69
C SER A 301 -5.27 -9.02 -12.05
N TYR A 302 -6.38 -9.08 -12.78
CA TYR A 302 -7.71 -8.67 -12.30
C TYR A 302 -8.59 -9.88 -12.00
N LYS A 303 -8.02 -10.98 -11.49
CA LYS A 303 -8.70 -12.28 -11.38
C LYS A 303 -9.84 -12.33 -10.35
N TYR A 304 -9.90 -11.36 -9.44
CA TYR A 304 -10.86 -11.32 -8.33
C TYR A 304 -12.03 -10.38 -8.54
N ALA A 305 -12.08 -9.69 -9.68
CA ALA A 305 -13.22 -8.86 -10.04
C ALA A 305 -13.54 -9.09 -11.51
N ASN A 306 -14.83 -9.17 -11.83
CA ASN A 306 -15.28 -9.33 -13.21
C ASN A 306 -16.25 -8.22 -13.57
N ILE A 307 -16.22 -7.79 -14.83
CA ILE A 307 -17.19 -6.85 -15.38
C ILE A 307 -17.86 -7.50 -16.59
N THR A 308 -19.19 -7.57 -16.57
CA THR A 308 -20.03 -8.11 -17.64
C THR A 308 -21.06 -7.05 -18.09
N LYS A 309 -21.81 -7.36 -19.15
CA LYS A 309 -23.04 -6.61 -19.44
C LYS A 309 -24.08 -6.97 -18.40
N TYR A 310 -24.75 -5.97 -17.84
CA TYR A 310 -25.82 -6.19 -16.89
C TYR A 310 -26.95 -7.00 -17.53
N ARG A 311 -27.45 -7.98 -16.79
CA ARG A 311 -28.66 -8.74 -17.09
C ARG A 311 -29.46 -8.81 -15.81
N GLN A 312 -30.76 -8.53 -15.90
CA GLN A 312 -31.64 -8.62 -14.75
C GLN A 312 -31.73 -10.08 -14.31
N ASN A 313 -31.45 -10.30 -13.04
CA ASN A 313 -31.53 -11.60 -12.37
C ASN A 313 -32.22 -11.38 -11.02
N PRO A 314 -32.98 -12.36 -10.51
CA PRO A 314 -33.62 -12.26 -9.20
C PRO A 314 -32.61 -11.94 -8.10
N SER A 315 -32.87 -10.88 -7.34
CA SER A 315 -32.06 -10.42 -6.22
C SER A 315 -32.95 -10.01 -5.05
N GLU A 316 -32.45 -10.14 -3.81
CA GLU A 316 -33.15 -9.65 -2.62
C GLU A 316 -33.28 -8.12 -2.56
N THR A 317 -32.65 -7.42 -3.51
CA THR A 317 -32.68 -5.98 -3.72
C THR A 317 -33.63 -5.54 -4.85
N ASP A 318 -34.32 -6.48 -5.52
CA ASP A 318 -35.11 -6.20 -6.74
C ASP A 318 -36.21 -5.14 -6.53
N GLU A 319 -36.90 -5.18 -5.38
CA GLU A 319 -37.95 -4.21 -5.04
C GLU A 319 -37.39 -2.78 -4.99
N PHE A 320 -36.23 -2.61 -4.34
CA PHE A 320 -35.55 -1.32 -4.28
C PHE A 320 -34.98 -0.92 -5.65
N MET A 321 -34.44 -1.86 -6.41
CA MET A 321 -33.95 -1.59 -7.76
C MET A 321 -35.05 -1.08 -8.70
N ALA A 322 -36.28 -1.56 -8.54
CA ALA A 322 -37.44 -1.08 -9.29
C ALA A 322 -37.80 0.36 -8.92
N GLU A 323 -37.82 0.70 -7.62
CA GLU A 323 -38.07 2.05 -7.12
C GLU A 323 -37.12 3.08 -7.75
N TYR A 324 -35.85 2.72 -7.88
CA TYR A 324 -34.79 3.58 -8.43
C TYR A 324 -34.55 3.42 -9.94
N LYS A 325 -35.40 2.66 -10.64
CA LYS A 325 -35.29 2.36 -12.08
C LYS A 325 -33.90 1.84 -12.48
N VAL A 326 -33.26 1.06 -11.62
CA VAL A 326 -31.92 0.49 -11.86
C VAL A 326 -31.98 -0.53 -13.00
N ASN A 327 -33.02 -1.37 -13.02
CA ASN A 327 -33.20 -2.42 -14.03
C ASN A 327 -33.24 -1.87 -15.47
N GLU A 328 -33.92 -0.74 -15.67
CA GLU A 328 -34.06 -0.08 -16.98
C GLU A 328 -32.77 0.65 -17.41
N ASN A 329 -31.95 1.06 -16.44
CA ASN A 329 -30.81 1.94 -16.66
C ASN A 329 -29.45 1.23 -16.53
N GLY A 330 -29.41 0.01 -16.01
CA GLY A 330 -28.20 -0.80 -15.84
C GLY A 330 -27.59 -1.20 -17.17
N VAL A 331 -26.27 -1.01 -17.31
CA VAL A 331 -25.54 -1.37 -18.54
C VAL A 331 -24.43 -2.37 -18.27
N TYR A 332 -23.70 -2.19 -17.18
CA TYR A 332 -22.61 -3.06 -16.76
C TYR A 332 -22.84 -3.55 -15.34
N GLU A 333 -22.32 -4.74 -15.07
CA GLU A 333 -22.30 -5.33 -13.75
C GLU A 333 -20.84 -5.66 -13.39
N LEU A 334 -20.39 -5.19 -12.24
CA LEU A 334 -19.14 -5.61 -11.62
C LEU A 334 -19.46 -6.57 -10.47
N THR A 335 -18.75 -7.68 -10.39
CA THR A 335 -18.82 -8.60 -9.24
C THR A 335 -17.43 -8.84 -8.69
N SER A 336 -17.34 -8.93 -7.37
CA SER A 336 -16.12 -9.27 -6.63
C SER A 336 -16.52 -10.02 -5.36
N ASP A 337 -15.71 -11.00 -4.98
CA ASP A 337 -15.93 -11.79 -3.78
C ASP A 337 -14.64 -11.97 -2.97
N ILE A 338 -14.78 -12.01 -1.66
CA ILE A 338 -13.69 -12.25 -0.73
C ILE A 338 -14.19 -13.08 0.44
N SER A 339 -13.43 -14.11 0.81
CA SER A 339 -13.68 -14.93 1.99
C SER A 339 -12.75 -14.49 3.11
N LEU A 340 -13.31 -14.22 4.29
CA LEU A 340 -12.62 -13.73 5.47
C LEU A 340 -12.93 -14.63 6.68
N LYS A 341 -11.94 -14.75 7.56
CA LYS A 341 -12.14 -15.26 8.92
C LYS A 341 -12.60 -14.11 9.81
N GLY A 342 -13.50 -14.39 10.75
CA GLY A 342 -13.95 -13.43 11.74
C GLY A 342 -15.44 -13.52 12.01
N ASP A 343 -15.96 -12.54 12.73
CA ASP A 343 -17.38 -12.40 13.03
C ASP A 343 -18.06 -11.36 12.12
N SER A 344 -19.35 -11.58 11.86
CA SER A 344 -20.13 -10.74 10.95
C SER A 344 -20.32 -9.32 11.48
N ASP A 345 -20.20 -9.07 12.78
CA ASP A 345 -20.36 -7.72 13.36
C ASP A 345 -19.13 -6.86 13.10
N THR A 346 -17.95 -7.37 13.42
CA THR A 346 -16.66 -6.70 13.19
C THR A 346 -16.46 -6.46 11.69
N ILE A 347 -16.75 -7.46 10.87
CA ILE A 347 -16.64 -7.33 9.42
C ILE A 347 -17.67 -6.31 8.92
N PHE A 348 -18.96 -6.45 9.23
CA PHE A 348 -19.98 -5.50 8.77
C PHE A 348 -19.66 -4.06 9.18
N SER A 349 -19.26 -3.83 10.43
CA SER A 349 -18.87 -2.52 10.94
C SER A 349 -17.68 -1.92 10.18
N PHE A 350 -16.69 -2.74 9.82
CA PHE A 350 -15.57 -2.28 9.00
C PHE A 350 -16.02 -1.84 7.61
N PHE A 351 -16.87 -2.61 6.94
CA PHE A 351 -17.31 -2.32 5.58
C PHE A 351 -18.29 -1.16 5.51
N SER A 352 -19.15 -1.03 6.52
CA SER A 352 -20.19 -0.02 6.56
C SER A 352 -19.69 1.35 7.02
N SER A 353 -18.55 1.39 7.73
CA SER A 353 -17.93 2.64 8.17
C SER A 353 -17.40 3.47 7.00
N ALA A 354 -17.98 4.65 6.80
CA ALA A 354 -17.55 5.61 5.79
C ALA A 354 -16.09 6.09 5.99
N LEU A 355 -15.56 6.02 7.21
CA LEU A 355 -14.16 6.33 7.51
C LEU A 355 -13.19 5.33 6.85
N ASN A 356 -13.62 4.09 6.60
CA ASN A 356 -12.79 3.07 5.95
C ASN A 356 -12.81 3.17 4.42
N LEU A 357 -13.67 3.99 3.81
CA LEU A 357 -13.72 4.16 2.35
C LEU A 357 -12.38 4.63 1.78
N GLY A 358 -11.72 5.57 2.46
CA GLY A 358 -10.43 6.10 2.01
C GLY A 358 -9.28 5.11 2.23
N LEU A 359 -9.34 4.29 3.28
CA LEU A 359 -8.43 3.15 3.48
C LEU A 359 -8.54 2.15 2.32
N LEU A 360 -9.76 1.88 1.84
CA LEU A 360 -10.07 0.96 0.75
C LEU A 360 -9.90 1.57 -0.65
N THR A 361 -9.52 2.84 -0.74
CA THR A 361 -9.31 3.55 -2.01
C THR A 361 -7.83 3.74 -2.32
N PRO A 362 -7.37 3.46 -3.55
CA PRO A 362 -5.98 3.71 -3.95
C PRO A 362 -5.58 5.18 -3.80
N SER A 363 -4.35 5.45 -3.35
CA SER A 363 -3.92 6.83 -3.03
C SER A 363 -3.87 7.77 -4.23
N TRP A 364 -3.71 7.26 -5.45
CA TRP A 364 -3.72 8.08 -6.67
C TRP A 364 -5.11 8.62 -7.03
N MET A 365 -6.16 8.12 -6.36
CA MET A 365 -7.50 8.69 -6.46
C MET A 365 -7.72 9.90 -5.54
N ASP A 366 -6.73 10.34 -4.76
CA ASP A 366 -6.82 11.51 -3.87
C ASP A 366 -8.16 11.60 -3.11
N PHE A 367 -8.60 10.46 -2.55
CA PHE A 367 -9.88 10.36 -1.87
C PHE A 367 -9.92 11.26 -0.64
N ARG A 368 -10.98 12.05 -0.52
CA ARG A 368 -11.19 12.92 0.64
C ARG A 368 -12.64 12.86 1.05
N ILE A 369 -12.85 12.60 2.32
CA ILE A 369 -14.14 12.74 2.97
C ILE A 369 -14.46 14.24 3.07
N LEU A 370 -15.67 14.64 2.66
CA LEU A 370 -16.16 16.01 2.81
C LEU A 370 -17.23 16.09 3.90
N GLU A 371 -18.17 15.14 3.90
CA GLU A 371 -19.29 15.09 4.85
C GLU A 371 -19.72 13.63 5.07
N ILE A 372 -19.91 13.26 6.33
CA ILE A 372 -20.39 11.94 6.79
C ILE A 372 -21.35 12.18 7.96
N PRO A 373 -22.46 11.43 8.04
CA PRO A 373 -23.33 11.46 9.21
C PRO A 373 -22.68 10.80 10.43
N ASP A 374 -23.15 11.13 11.63
CA ASP A 374 -22.63 10.53 12.87
C ASP A 374 -22.92 9.02 12.93
N GLU A 375 -24.09 8.61 12.47
CA GLU A 375 -24.50 7.21 12.32
C GLU A 375 -24.94 6.89 10.88
N ILE A 376 -24.66 5.67 10.45
CA ILE A 376 -24.99 5.20 9.09
C ILE A 376 -26.21 4.27 9.18
N ASP A 377 -27.28 4.65 8.49
CA ASP A 377 -28.50 3.87 8.30
C ASP A 377 -29.12 4.23 6.93
N THR A 378 -30.29 3.67 6.63
CA THR A 378 -31.08 3.99 5.44
C THR A 378 -31.37 5.50 5.38
N GLY A 379 -31.05 6.11 4.24
CA GLY A 379 -31.17 7.56 4.01
C GLY A 379 -29.88 8.35 4.27
N SER A 380 -28.90 7.78 4.99
CA SER A 380 -27.62 8.42 5.26
C SER A 380 -26.90 8.81 3.97
N LYS A 381 -26.40 10.05 3.91
CA LYS A 381 -25.68 10.60 2.76
C LYS A 381 -24.21 10.77 3.06
N ILE A 382 -23.37 10.27 2.17
CA ILE A 382 -21.92 10.39 2.28
C ILE A 382 -21.42 11.21 1.09
N THR A 383 -20.75 12.32 1.38
CA THR A 383 -20.15 13.21 0.38
C THR A 383 -18.63 13.09 0.43
N TYR A 384 -18.03 12.73 -0.70
CA TYR A 384 -16.59 12.61 -0.82
C TYR A 384 -16.09 13.14 -2.16
N ARG A 385 -14.79 13.43 -2.23
CA ARG A 385 -14.10 13.85 -3.45
C ARG A 385 -13.14 12.77 -3.89
N ILE A 386 -13.14 12.48 -5.18
CA ILE A 386 -12.15 11.63 -5.83
C ILE A 386 -11.46 12.36 -6.97
N GLY A 387 -10.17 12.13 -7.11
CA GLY A 387 -9.38 12.40 -8.31
C GLY A 387 -9.51 11.24 -9.29
N LEU A 388 -10.03 11.51 -10.48
CA LEU A 388 -9.90 10.64 -11.62
C LEU A 388 -9.06 11.39 -12.66
N TRP A 389 -7.84 10.90 -12.86
CA TRP A 389 -6.93 11.42 -13.85
C TRP A 389 -6.51 12.85 -13.48
N PHE A 390 -6.87 13.85 -14.27
CA PHE A 390 -6.64 15.27 -13.99
C PHE A 390 -7.89 15.98 -13.44
N ILE A 391 -8.98 15.25 -13.18
CA ILE A 391 -10.28 15.82 -12.78
C ILE A 391 -10.60 15.41 -11.34
N GLY A 392 -10.82 16.39 -10.48
CA GLY A 392 -11.40 16.17 -9.16
C GLY A 392 -12.92 16.26 -9.21
N LEU A 393 -13.60 15.21 -8.78
CA LEU A 393 -15.06 15.08 -8.81
C LEU A 393 -15.61 14.90 -7.40
N ASN A 394 -16.69 15.61 -7.10
CA ASN A 394 -17.47 15.35 -5.90
C ASN A 394 -18.48 14.24 -6.21
N TRP A 395 -18.61 13.30 -5.28
CA TRP A 395 -19.49 12.14 -5.36
C TRP A 395 -20.33 12.10 -4.09
N ILE A 396 -21.64 12.10 -4.27
CA ILE A 396 -22.65 11.97 -3.22
C ILE A 396 -23.31 10.61 -3.38
N THR A 397 -23.25 9.80 -2.33
CA THR A 397 -23.91 8.50 -2.24
C THR A 397 -24.93 8.50 -1.11
N ARG A 398 -26.01 7.75 -1.27
CA ARG A 398 -27.04 7.54 -0.27
C ARG A 398 -27.20 6.06 0.02
N ILE A 399 -27.23 5.68 1.29
CA ILE A 399 -27.59 4.33 1.70
C ILE A 399 -29.09 4.14 1.47
N VAL A 400 -29.46 3.22 0.59
CA VAL A 400 -30.87 2.96 0.24
C VAL A 400 -31.40 1.66 0.82
N VAL A 401 -30.50 0.76 1.23
CA VAL A 401 -30.83 -0.45 1.97
C VAL A 401 -29.83 -0.59 3.10
N TRP A 402 -30.33 -0.85 4.31
CA TRP A 402 -29.51 -1.16 5.48
C TRP A 402 -30.11 -2.35 6.23
N LYS A 403 -29.39 -3.47 6.20
CA LYS A 403 -29.68 -4.69 6.95
C LYS A 403 -28.40 -5.07 7.70
N PRO A 404 -28.26 -4.65 8.97
CA PRO A 404 -27.07 -4.92 9.77
C PRO A 404 -26.61 -6.38 9.67
N LYS A 405 -25.29 -6.59 9.67
CA LYS A 405 -24.63 -7.90 9.61
C LYS A 405 -24.78 -8.67 8.29
N ARG A 406 -25.59 -8.17 7.34
CA ARG A 406 -25.94 -8.92 6.13
C ARG A 406 -25.83 -8.12 4.83
N LEU A 407 -26.46 -6.96 4.73
CA LEU A 407 -26.60 -6.25 3.47
C LEU A 407 -26.63 -4.75 3.69
N PHE A 408 -25.89 -4.01 2.88
CA PHE A 408 -26.21 -2.61 2.64
C PHE A 408 -25.99 -2.24 1.18
N VAL A 409 -26.69 -1.21 0.73
CA VAL A 409 -26.63 -0.73 -0.65
C VAL A 409 -26.44 0.78 -0.66
N ASP A 410 -25.43 1.24 -1.40
CA ASP A 410 -25.28 2.64 -1.74
C ASP A 410 -25.70 2.93 -3.19
N LEU A 411 -26.48 4.00 -3.33
CA LEU A 411 -26.89 4.59 -4.60
C LEU A 411 -26.21 5.94 -4.77
N GLN A 412 -25.58 6.16 -5.93
CA GLN A 412 -25.08 7.48 -6.29
C GLN A 412 -26.25 8.44 -6.58
N GLU A 413 -26.33 9.54 -5.82
CA GLU A 413 -27.19 10.69 -6.15
C GLU A 413 -26.51 11.64 -7.15
N LYS A 414 -25.19 11.85 -7.00
CA LYS A 414 -24.38 12.69 -7.88
C LYS A 414 -22.97 12.12 -7.99
N GLY A 415 -22.42 12.00 -9.19
CA GLY A 415 -21.06 11.47 -9.36
C GLY A 415 -20.67 11.25 -10.82
N PRO A 416 -19.58 10.51 -11.06
CA PRO A 416 -19.01 10.29 -12.40
C PRO A 416 -19.86 9.40 -13.31
N TYR A 417 -20.81 8.66 -12.75
CA TYR A 417 -21.66 7.73 -13.49
C TYR A 417 -23.06 8.31 -13.75
N SER A 418 -23.77 7.78 -14.74
CA SER A 418 -25.22 8.05 -14.92
C SER A 418 -26.10 7.13 -14.06
N LEU A 419 -25.51 6.07 -13.50
CA LEU A 419 -26.08 5.15 -12.54
C LEU A 419 -24.92 4.47 -11.81
N TRP A 420 -25.00 4.38 -10.49
CA TRP A 420 -24.11 3.56 -9.68
C TRP A 420 -24.90 3.03 -8.49
N TRP A 421 -25.08 1.72 -8.49
CA TRP A 421 -25.77 0.95 -7.48
C TRP A 421 -24.80 -0.10 -6.97
N HIS A 422 -24.37 0.00 -5.72
CA HIS A 422 -23.36 -0.89 -5.16
C HIS A 422 -23.94 -1.64 -3.96
N GLU A 423 -24.04 -2.95 -4.11
CA GLU A 423 -24.49 -3.89 -3.10
C GLU A 423 -23.30 -4.50 -2.37
N HIS A 424 -23.36 -4.50 -1.05
CA HIS A 424 -22.42 -5.15 -0.16
C HIS A 424 -23.16 -6.25 0.61
N ILE A 425 -22.90 -7.51 0.26
CA ILE A 425 -23.61 -8.67 0.81
C ILE A 425 -22.63 -9.52 1.62
N LEU A 426 -22.97 -9.82 2.87
CA LEU A 426 -22.24 -10.72 3.75
C LEU A 426 -23.01 -12.03 3.86
N GLU A 427 -22.32 -13.14 3.59
CA GLU A 427 -22.86 -14.49 3.68
C GLU A 427 -22.00 -15.35 4.60
N ASP A 428 -22.59 -15.86 5.68
CA ASP A 428 -21.96 -16.88 6.51
C ASP A 428 -21.84 -18.19 5.72
N LYS A 429 -20.63 -18.76 5.68
CA LYS A 429 -20.38 -20.09 5.11
C LYS A 429 -20.32 -21.14 6.21
N LYS A 430 -20.62 -22.39 5.82
CA LYS A 430 -20.67 -23.53 6.74
C LYS A 430 -19.32 -23.85 7.39
N ASP A 431 -18.22 -23.39 6.79
CA ASP A 431 -16.86 -23.54 7.30
C ASP A 431 -16.48 -22.46 8.34
N GLY A 432 -17.42 -21.58 8.71
CA GLY A 432 -17.21 -20.49 9.68
C GLY A 432 -16.58 -19.23 9.05
N ASN A 433 -16.30 -19.23 7.75
CA ASN A 433 -15.86 -18.02 7.06
C ASN A 433 -17.05 -17.16 6.64
N ILE A 434 -16.80 -15.86 6.50
CA ILE A 434 -17.77 -14.90 5.97
C ILE A 434 -17.32 -14.53 4.55
N VAL A 435 -18.23 -14.69 3.59
CA VAL A 435 -18.01 -14.26 2.22
C VAL A 435 -18.68 -12.92 1.99
N ILE A 436 -17.89 -11.96 1.55
CA ILE A 436 -18.37 -10.63 1.19
C ILE A 436 -18.43 -10.57 -0.32
N LYS A 437 -19.62 -10.32 -0.83
CA LYS A 437 -19.89 -10.13 -2.25
C LYS A 437 -20.18 -8.65 -2.49
N ASP A 438 -19.34 -8.05 -3.32
CA ASP A 438 -19.59 -6.74 -3.88
C ASP A 438 -20.23 -6.91 -5.26
N ARG A 439 -21.37 -6.29 -5.48
CA ARG A 439 -22.03 -6.23 -6.79
C ARG A 439 -22.34 -4.79 -7.15
N VAL A 440 -21.77 -4.30 -8.25
CA VAL A 440 -21.98 -2.93 -8.73
C VAL A 440 -22.69 -2.93 -10.07
N ILE A 441 -23.86 -2.32 -10.13
CA ILE A 441 -24.60 -2.07 -11.37
C ILE A 441 -24.41 -0.61 -11.74
N TYR A 442 -23.87 -0.37 -12.93
CA TYR A 442 -23.51 0.99 -13.32
C TYR A 442 -23.70 1.29 -14.80
N ARG A 443 -23.82 2.59 -15.09
CA ARG A 443 -23.88 3.15 -16.45
C ARG A 443 -22.97 4.35 -16.55
N VAL A 444 -22.17 4.38 -17.63
CA VAL A 444 -21.31 5.52 -17.94
C VAL A 444 -22.07 6.59 -18.73
N PRO A 445 -21.77 7.89 -18.54
CA PRO A 445 -22.42 8.98 -19.27
C PRO A 445 -21.98 9.04 -20.74
N LEU A 446 -22.54 9.96 -21.53
CA LEU A 446 -22.13 10.27 -22.92
C LEU A 446 -22.32 9.14 -23.95
N GLY A 447 -23.24 8.20 -23.69
CA GLY A 447 -23.69 7.20 -24.66
C GLY A 447 -22.56 6.42 -25.33
N ILE A 448 -22.44 6.53 -26.66
CA ILE A 448 -21.43 5.78 -27.45
C ILE A 448 -20.00 6.15 -27.04
N ILE A 449 -19.71 7.44 -26.85
CA ILE A 449 -18.39 7.93 -26.45
C ILE A 449 -18.03 7.34 -25.08
N GLY A 450 -18.97 7.36 -24.14
CA GLY A 450 -18.82 6.74 -22.83
C GLY A 450 -18.47 5.26 -22.90
N ARG A 451 -19.11 4.49 -23.79
CA ARG A 451 -18.80 3.06 -23.98
C ARG A 451 -17.38 2.81 -24.50
N ILE A 452 -16.86 3.68 -25.37
CA ILE A 452 -15.47 3.60 -25.84
C ILE A 452 -14.50 3.89 -24.70
N VAL A 453 -14.72 5.00 -23.96
CA VAL A 453 -13.92 5.36 -22.79
C VAL A 453 -13.97 4.26 -21.73
N HIS A 454 -15.14 3.62 -21.55
CA HIS A 454 -15.29 2.51 -20.64
C HIS A 454 -14.40 1.33 -20.99
N ARG A 455 -14.46 0.88 -22.25
CA ARG A 455 -13.68 -0.25 -22.74
C ARG A 455 -12.17 -0.02 -22.62
N LEU A 456 -11.71 1.19 -22.90
CA LEU A 456 -10.28 1.52 -22.91
C LEU A 456 -9.74 1.77 -21.50
N PHE A 457 -10.55 2.36 -20.61
CA PHE A 457 -10.06 2.95 -19.37
C PHE A 457 -10.88 2.59 -18.13
N ILE A 458 -12.17 2.93 -18.08
CA ILE A 458 -12.97 2.82 -16.84
C ILE A 458 -13.02 1.37 -16.35
N ARG A 459 -13.16 0.40 -17.27
CA ARG A 459 -13.15 -1.02 -16.93
C ARG A 459 -11.88 -1.42 -16.15
N LYS A 460 -10.70 -1.09 -16.68
CA LYS A 460 -9.41 -1.40 -16.05
C LYS A 460 -9.25 -0.68 -14.71
N THR A 461 -9.67 0.58 -14.65
CA THR A 461 -9.63 1.38 -13.40
C THR A 461 -10.48 0.74 -12.31
N LEU A 462 -11.72 0.35 -12.60
CA LEU A 462 -12.60 -0.30 -11.63
C LEU A 462 -12.02 -1.63 -11.14
N LEU A 463 -11.55 -2.48 -12.05
CA LEU A 463 -10.90 -3.74 -11.69
C LEU A 463 -9.68 -3.53 -10.78
N ARG A 464 -8.87 -2.51 -11.06
CA ARG A 464 -7.73 -2.13 -10.21
C ARG A 464 -8.16 -1.67 -8.82
N VAL A 465 -9.21 -0.84 -8.73
CA VAL A 465 -9.74 -0.34 -7.43
C VAL A 465 -10.25 -1.49 -6.58
N PHE A 466 -11.04 -2.41 -7.15
CA PHE A 466 -11.55 -3.57 -6.42
C PHE A 466 -10.43 -4.54 -6.02
N ASN A 467 -9.41 -4.73 -6.87
CA ASN A 467 -8.25 -5.53 -6.48
C ASN A 467 -7.46 -4.89 -5.31
N PHE A 468 -7.27 -3.56 -5.32
CA PHE A 468 -6.64 -2.87 -4.20
C PHE A 468 -7.46 -3.00 -2.91
N ARG A 469 -8.78 -2.75 -2.98
CA ARG A 469 -9.71 -2.92 -1.87
C ARG A 469 -9.57 -4.31 -1.27
N ARG A 470 -9.60 -5.35 -2.11
CA ARG A 470 -9.41 -6.75 -1.69
C ARG A 470 -8.11 -6.96 -0.90
N LYS A 471 -6.98 -6.43 -1.39
CA LYS A 471 -5.67 -6.59 -0.72
C LYS A 471 -5.64 -5.94 0.65
N VAL A 472 -6.19 -4.73 0.79
CA VAL A 472 -6.26 -4.03 2.07
C VAL A 472 -7.15 -4.80 3.06
N ILE A 473 -8.28 -5.33 2.60
CA ILE A 473 -9.17 -6.14 3.43
C ILE A 473 -8.47 -7.42 3.88
N LEU A 474 -7.78 -8.13 2.99
CA LEU A 474 -7.02 -9.34 3.35
C LEU A 474 -5.93 -9.03 4.38
N ALA A 475 -5.19 -7.94 4.20
CA ALA A 475 -4.19 -7.51 5.18
C ALA A 475 -4.83 -7.24 6.55
N ARG A 476 -6.08 -6.74 6.58
CA ARG A 476 -6.80 -6.45 7.81
C ARG A 476 -7.35 -7.69 8.51
N PHE A 477 -7.88 -8.67 7.79
CA PHE A 477 -8.69 -9.75 8.38
C PHE A 477 -8.13 -11.16 8.20
N ASN A 478 -7.28 -11.40 7.20
CA ASN A 478 -6.94 -12.75 6.77
C ASN A 478 -5.52 -13.13 7.17
N GLN A 479 -5.31 -13.18 8.48
CA GLN A 479 -4.01 -13.44 9.11
C GLN A 479 -3.85 -14.90 9.51
#